data_AF-A0A966D1T2-F1
#
_entry.id   AF-A0A966D1T2-F1
#
_cell.length_a   1.000
_cell.length_b   1.000
_cell.length_c   1.000
_cell.angle_alpha   90.00
_cell.angle_beta   90.00
_cell.angle_gamma   90.00
#
_symmetry.space_group_name_H-M   'P 1'
#
loop_
_entity.id
_entity.type
_entity.pdbx_description
1 polymer ?
#
loop_
_entity_poly.entity_id
_entity_poly.type
_entity_poly.pdbx_seq_one_letter_code
_entity_poly.pdbx_strand_id
1 'polypeptide(L)'
;MTEKHDGSGLRFNNGKLRMELLPENAFREVSRVFTIGANKYGDSNWRAGMSWRTVIASLKRHTAAFERGEDFDSESGLLHVAHLATNALFLCEYYSIYPQGDDRVDKWVMPPKIGLDIDDVLADLCGAYMKKRGLQEPKFWYWSYGLDKDIEDQDAWEEFLLNLPRKIEPEDLPFEPVCYITSRTVPTSVTEQWIEKNGFPCVPVITVGRGQSKVDAAKKQGVDVFVDDKYDTFMEMNANGICCYLMDASHNRRYDVGARRIRGLNELPWFRK
;
A
#
# COMPACT_ATOMS: atom_id res chain seq x y z
N MET A 1 59.09 -42.59 -9.58
CA MET A 1 57.64 -42.87 -9.51
C MET A 1 56.99 -41.59 -9.03
N THR A 2 56.16 -40.96 -9.86
CA THR A 2 55.47 -39.71 -9.50
C THR A 2 54.28 -40.05 -8.60
N GLU A 3 54.31 -39.55 -7.37
CA GLU A 3 53.17 -39.63 -6.45
C GLU A 3 51.97 -38.89 -7.05
N LYS A 4 50.89 -39.63 -7.31
CA LYS A 4 49.58 -39.05 -7.59
C LYS A 4 48.94 -38.71 -6.24
N HIS A 5 48.81 -37.42 -5.95
CA HIS A 5 47.93 -36.98 -4.86
C HIS A 5 46.47 -37.15 -5.31
N ASP A 6 45.74 -38.04 -4.65
CA ASP A 6 44.31 -38.29 -4.81
C ASP A 6 43.49 -37.33 -3.94
N GLY A 7 43.71 -36.03 -4.09
CA GLY A 7 43.02 -35.03 -3.27
C GLY A 7 41.51 -34.99 -3.54
N SER A 8 40.70 -35.71 -2.76
CA SER A 8 39.24 -35.50 -2.68
C SER A 8 38.89 -34.68 -1.44
N GLY A 9 39.23 -33.40 -1.45
CA GLY A 9 38.83 -32.49 -0.38
C GLY A 9 37.30 -32.46 -0.23
N LEU A 10 36.80 -32.64 0.99
CA LEU A 10 35.36 -32.55 1.27
C LEU A 10 34.88 -31.11 1.04
N ARG A 11 33.93 -30.93 0.11
CA ARG A 11 33.36 -29.62 -0.23
C ARG A 11 31.85 -29.64 -0.05
N PHE A 12 31.37 -29.06 1.04
CA PHE A 12 29.95 -28.91 1.33
C PHE A 12 29.42 -27.64 0.64
N ASN A 13 28.74 -27.80 -0.49
CA ASN A 13 28.15 -26.70 -1.27
C ASN A 13 26.62 -26.62 -1.15
N ASN A 14 26.01 -27.41 -0.28
CA ASN A 14 24.56 -27.38 -0.07
C ASN A 14 24.11 -25.99 0.42
N GLY A 15 23.04 -25.43 -0.17
CA GLY A 15 22.52 -24.10 0.15
C GLY A 15 23.31 -22.91 -0.41
N LYS A 16 24.42 -23.14 -1.14
CA LYS A 16 25.18 -22.06 -1.78
C LYS A 16 24.64 -21.75 -3.18
N LEU A 17 24.87 -20.51 -3.63
CA LEU A 17 24.58 -20.10 -5.00
C LEU A 17 25.37 -20.97 -6.00
N ARG A 18 24.65 -21.50 -6.99
CA ARG A 18 25.17 -22.41 -8.01
C ARG A 18 25.58 -21.64 -9.26
N MET A 19 26.71 -20.95 -9.20
CA MET A 19 27.21 -20.12 -10.30
C MET A 19 27.48 -20.91 -11.59
N GLU A 20 27.70 -22.22 -11.48
CA GLU A 20 27.91 -23.12 -12.62
C GLU A 20 26.66 -23.35 -13.49
N LEU A 21 25.47 -22.96 -13.01
CA LEU A 21 24.23 -23.07 -13.78
C LEU A 21 24.06 -21.94 -14.81
N LEU A 22 24.93 -20.92 -14.79
CA LEU A 22 24.83 -19.80 -15.70
C LEU A 22 25.22 -20.22 -17.13
N PRO A 23 24.38 -19.94 -18.13
CA PRO A 23 24.64 -20.35 -19.52
C PRO A 23 25.81 -19.54 -20.09
N GLU A 24 26.96 -20.20 -20.26
CA GLU A 24 28.23 -19.57 -20.67
C GLU A 24 28.10 -18.74 -21.96
N ASN A 25 27.42 -19.29 -22.98
CA ASN A 25 27.24 -18.57 -24.25
C ASN A 25 26.44 -17.27 -24.08
N ALA A 26 25.40 -17.25 -23.24
CA ALA A 26 24.62 -16.05 -23.01
C ALA A 26 25.45 -15.00 -22.25
N PHE A 27 26.24 -15.43 -21.26
CA PHE A 27 27.17 -14.56 -20.55
C PHE A 27 28.23 -13.98 -21.49
N ARG A 28 28.75 -14.78 -22.42
CA ARG A 28 29.68 -14.29 -23.43
C ARG A 28 29.07 -13.18 -24.29
N GLU A 29 27.83 -13.35 -24.77
CA GLU A 29 27.15 -12.31 -25.56
C GLU A 29 26.88 -11.04 -24.76
N VAL A 30 26.46 -11.17 -23.51
CA VAL A 30 26.33 -10.04 -22.57
C VAL A 30 27.68 -9.35 -22.36
N SER A 31 28.76 -10.11 -22.11
CA SER A 31 30.11 -9.54 -21.94
C SER A 31 30.55 -8.72 -23.14
N ARG A 32 30.18 -9.10 -24.37
CA ARG A 32 30.48 -8.30 -25.58
C ARG A 32 29.80 -6.93 -25.52
N VAL A 33 28.55 -6.85 -25.04
CA VAL A 33 27.84 -5.57 -24.84
C VAL A 33 28.55 -4.73 -23.77
N PHE A 34 28.94 -5.34 -22.65
CA PHE A 34 29.75 -4.65 -21.63
C PHE A 34 31.07 -4.13 -22.20
N THR A 35 31.77 -4.90 -23.03
CA THR A 35 33.03 -4.49 -23.68
C THR A 35 32.83 -3.30 -24.61
N ILE A 36 31.78 -3.28 -25.43
CA ILE A 36 31.48 -2.11 -26.27
C ILE A 36 31.16 -0.88 -25.40
N GLY A 37 30.37 -1.07 -24.34
CA GLY A 37 30.07 -0.01 -23.38
C GLY A 37 31.33 0.55 -22.71
N ALA A 38 32.25 -0.33 -22.29
CA ALA A 38 33.53 0.05 -21.69
C ALA A 38 34.42 0.82 -22.68
N ASN A 39 34.51 0.36 -23.93
CA ASN A 39 35.26 1.07 -24.96
C ASN A 39 34.68 2.45 -25.28
N LYS A 40 33.35 2.61 -25.23
CA LYS A 40 32.66 3.85 -25.58
C LYS A 40 32.59 4.86 -24.43
N TYR A 41 32.42 4.38 -23.20
CA TYR A 41 32.09 5.22 -22.04
C TYR A 41 33.09 5.08 -20.88
N GLY A 42 34.08 4.21 -20.98
CA GLY A 42 35.02 3.87 -19.91
C GLY A 42 34.59 2.65 -19.09
N ASP A 43 35.59 2.00 -18.49
CA ASP A 43 35.40 0.79 -17.69
C ASP A 43 34.40 1.01 -16.56
N SER A 44 33.40 0.14 -16.47
CA SER A 44 32.36 0.16 -15.44
C SER A 44 31.59 1.49 -15.30
N ASN A 45 31.59 2.37 -16.32
CA ASN A 45 30.90 3.67 -16.26
C ASN A 45 29.41 3.54 -15.90
N TRP A 46 28.76 2.45 -16.32
CA TRP A 46 27.38 2.13 -15.95
C TRP A 46 27.14 2.08 -14.44
N ARG A 47 28.16 1.80 -13.61
CA ARG A 47 28.06 1.80 -12.13
C ARG A 47 27.89 3.19 -11.53
N ALA A 48 28.21 4.25 -12.26
CA ALA A 48 27.96 5.63 -11.84
C ALA A 48 26.45 5.92 -11.68
N GLY A 49 25.60 5.04 -12.21
CA GLY A 49 24.16 5.12 -12.10
C GLY A 49 23.51 5.89 -13.24
N MET A 50 22.29 5.49 -13.58
CA MET A 50 21.43 6.16 -14.55
C MET A 50 19.99 6.14 -14.01
N SER A 51 19.14 7.03 -14.52
CA SER A 51 17.70 6.96 -14.32
C SER A 51 17.19 5.56 -14.72
N TRP A 52 16.43 4.91 -13.84
CA TRP A 52 15.91 3.57 -14.09
C TRP A 52 14.96 3.56 -15.28
N ARG A 53 14.14 4.61 -15.46
CA ARG A 53 13.30 4.80 -16.65
C ARG A 53 14.12 4.87 -17.93
N THR A 54 15.30 5.49 -17.90
CA THR A 54 16.21 5.53 -19.07
C THR A 54 16.67 4.13 -19.46
N VAL A 55 17.08 3.31 -18.48
CA VAL A 55 17.49 1.92 -18.70
C VAL A 55 16.30 1.07 -19.16
N ILE A 56 15.12 1.24 -18.56
CA ILE A 56 13.87 0.58 -18.98
C ILE A 56 13.50 0.95 -20.42
N ALA A 57 13.65 2.22 -20.81
CA ALA A 57 13.35 2.66 -22.16
C ALA A 57 14.30 2.02 -23.19
N SER A 58 15.59 1.89 -22.85
CA SER A 58 16.56 1.16 -23.66
C SER A 58 16.20 -0.31 -23.81
N LEU A 59 15.91 -0.98 -22.68
CA LEU A 59 15.45 -2.38 -22.65
C LEU A 59 14.23 -2.57 -23.55
N LYS A 60 13.22 -1.69 -23.46
CA LYS A 60 12.00 -1.74 -24.29
C LYS A 60 12.28 -1.58 -25.79
N ARG A 61 13.23 -0.73 -26.19
CA ARG A 61 13.62 -0.57 -27.60
C ARG A 61 14.24 -1.83 -28.17
N HIS A 62 15.17 -2.47 -27.45
CA HIS A 62 15.76 -3.74 -27.90
C HIS A 62 14.73 -4.89 -27.89
N THR A 63 13.79 -4.90 -26.92
CA THR A 63 12.66 -5.84 -26.90
C THR A 63 11.83 -5.70 -28.18
N ALA A 64 11.39 -4.48 -28.48
CA ALA A 64 10.53 -4.21 -29.63
C ALA A 64 11.22 -4.52 -30.98
N ALA A 65 12.54 -4.31 -31.09
CA ALA A 65 13.29 -4.68 -32.29
C ALA A 65 13.34 -6.21 -32.47
N PHE A 66 13.66 -6.93 -31.40
CA PHE A 66 13.65 -8.40 -31.43
C PHE A 66 12.27 -8.97 -31.77
N GLU A 67 11.18 -8.41 -31.21
CA GLU A 67 9.81 -8.81 -31.54
C GLU A 67 9.44 -8.57 -33.02
N ARG A 68 10.09 -7.61 -33.69
CA ARG A 68 9.94 -7.38 -35.14
C ARG A 68 10.80 -8.31 -36.01
N GLY A 69 11.56 -9.21 -35.40
CA GLY A 69 12.49 -10.10 -36.11
C GLY A 69 13.84 -9.45 -36.44
N GLU A 70 14.18 -8.33 -35.80
CA GLU A 70 15.52 -7.74 -35.89
C GLU A 70 16.41 -8.42 -34.84
N ASP A 71 17.33 -9.29 -35.27
CA ASP A 71 18.19 -10.04 -34.35
C ASP A 71 19.36 -9.20 -33.81
N PHE A 72 19.91 -8.31 -34.64
CA PHE A 72 21.12 -7.54 -34.35
C PHE A 72 20.86 -6.04 -34.31
N ASP A 73 21.39 -5.40 -33.28
CA ASP A 73 21.38 -3.95 -33.12
C ASP A 73 22.29 -3.29 -34.17
N SER A 74 21.75 -2.29 -34.87
CA SER A 74 22.43 -1.66 -36.01
C SER A 74 23.62 -0.78 -35.63
N GLU A 75 23.70 -0.29 -34.39
CA GLU A 75 24.82 0.52 -33.91
C GLU A 75 26.00 -0.36 -33.48
N SER A 76 25.73 -1.44 -32.76
CA SER A 76 26.76 -2.29 -32.15
C SER A 76 27.10 -3.55 -32.94
N GLY A 77 26.22 -4.01 -33.82
CA GLY A 77 26.31 -5.31 -34.49
C GLY A 77 26.14 -6.52 -33.55
N LEU A 78 25.63 -6.31 -32.34
CA LEU A 78 25.39 -7.36 -31.33
C LEU A 78 23.91 -7.72 -31.22
N LEU A 79 23.62 -8.87 -30.63
CA LEU A 79 22.25 -9.36 -30.47
C LEU A 79 21.39 -8.39 -29.63
N HIS A 80 20.18 -8.07 -30.10
CA HIS A 80 19.21 -7.29 -29.32
C HIS A 80 18.90 -7.94 -27.96
N VAL A 81 18.82 -9.27 -27.91
CA VAL A 81 18.61 -10.02 -26.66
C VAL A 81 19.79 -9.91 -25.68
N ALA A 82 21.01 -9.70 -26.16
CA ALA A 82 22.17 -9.46 -25.29
C ALA A 82 22.13 -8.05 -24.67
N HIS A 83 21.70 -7.05 -25.45
CA HIS A 83 21.44 -5.70 -24.92
C HIS A 83 20.30 -5.70 -23.91
N LEU A 84 19.21 -6.44 -24.18
CA LEU A 84 18.11 -6.63 -23.25
C LEU A 84 18.60 -7.20 -21.91
N ALA A 85 19.35 -8.30 -21.97
CA ALA A 85 19.93 -8.93 -20.79
C ALA A 85 20.88 -7.97 -20.03
N THR A 86 21.70 -7.20 -20.75
CA THR A 86 22.60 -6.21 -20.14
C THR A 86 21.83 -5.11 -19.41
N ASN A 87 20.77 -4.55 -20.00
CA ASN A 87 19.93 -3.55 -19.34
C ASN A 87 19.20 -4.14 -18.13
N ALA A 88 18.75 -5.40 -18.20
CA ALA A 88 18.16 -6.09 -17.06
C ALA A 88 19.16 -6.31 -15.91
N LEU A 89 20.41 -6.64 -16.24
CA LEU A 89 21.50 -6.75 -15.25
C LEU A 89 21.82 -5.39 -14.61
N PHE A 90 21.85 -4.30 -15.38
CA PHE A 90 22.00 -2.96 -14.81
C PHE A 90 20.89 -2.63 -13.83
N LEU A 91 19.63 -2.87 -14.18
CA LEU A 91 18.50 -2.65 -13.27
C LEU A 91 18.62 -3.50 -12.00
N CYS A 92 18.99 -4.78 -12.15
CA CYS A 92 19.19 -5.69 -11.02
C CYS A 92 20.31 -5.21 -10.08
N GLU A 93 21.45 -4.77 -10.63
CA GLU A 93 22.55 -4.23 -9.83
C GLU A 93 22.17 -2.90 -9.18
N TYR A 94 21.43 -2.01 -9.88
CA TYR A 94 21.04 -0.70 -9.35
C TYR A 94 20.17 -0.77 -8.11
N TYR A 95 19.39 -1.84 -7.91
CA TYR A 95 18.74 -2.09 -6.62
C TYR A 95 19.72 -2.10 -5.44
N SER A 96 20.96 -2.53 -5.67
CA SER A 96 22.01 -2.63 -4.64
C SER A 96 22.95 -1.43 -4.63
N ILE A 97 23.29 -0.86 -5.80
CA ILE A 97 24.36 0.16 -5.90
C ILE A 97 23.88 1.57 -6.22
N TYR A 98 22.66 1.72 -6.76
CA TYR A 98 22.13 3.02 -7.18
C TYR A 98 20.59 3.11 -7.02
N PRO A 99 20.03 2.82 -5.83
CA PRO A 99 18.59 2.90 -5.60
C PRO A 99 18.04 4.32 -5.75
N GLN A 100 18.86 5.36 -5.50
CA GLN A 100 18.47 6.76 -5.69
C GLN A 100 18.21 7.14 -7.16
N GLY A 101 18.61 6.29 -8.11
CA GLY A 101 18.28 6.47 -9.53
C GLY A 101 16.91 5.93 -9.93
N ASP A 102 16.19 5.29 -9.00
CA ASP A 102 14.85 4.81 -9.25
C ASP A 102 13.88 5.98 -9.37
N ASP A 103 13.57 6.33 -10.60
CA ASP A 103 12.67 7.41 -10.95
C ASP A 103 11.33 6.88 -11.47
N ARG A 104 11.02 5.59 -11.26
CA ARG A 104 9.70 5.01 -11.61
C ARG A 104 8.58 5.75 -10.86
N VAL A 105 7.34 5.56 -11.29
CA VAL A 105 6.20 6.16 -10.55
C VAL A 105 6.08 5.38 -9.24
N ASP A 106 6.76 5.83 -8.20
CA ASP A 106 6.65 5.18 -6.90
C ASP A 106 5.27 5.46 -6.32
N LYS A 107 4.65 4.43 -5.74
CA LYS A 107 3.40 4.56 -4.98
C LYS A 107 3.54 5.49 -3.76
N TRP A 108 4.78 5.87 -3.42
CA TRP A 108 5.17 6.62 -2.23
C TRP A 108 5.48 8.11 -2.49
N VAL A 109 5.51 8.58 -3.74
CA VAL A 109 5.94 9.97 -4.04
C VAL A 109 4.97 11.02 -3.48
N MET A 110 3.68 10.70 -3.36
CA MET A 110 2.69 11.46 -2.58
C MET A 110 1.56 10.53 -2.14
N PRO A 111 1.65 9.88 -0.96
CA PRO A 111 0.51 9.14 -0.43
C PRO A 111 -0.65 10.11 -0.19
N PRO A 112 -1.91 9.71 -0.47
CA PRO A 112 -3.06 10.58 -0.22
C PRO A 112 -3.16 10.90 1.27
N LYS A 113 -3.64 12.10 1.60
CA LYS A 113 -4.03 12.44 2.97
C LYS A 113 -5.31 11.69 3.32
N ILE A 114 -5.18 10.67 4.17
CA ILE A 114 -6.31 9.80 4.52
C ILE A 114 -6.92 10.23 5.84
N GLY A 115 -8.22 10.55 5.83
CA GLY A 115 -9.03 10.70 7.05
C GLY A 115 -9.87 9.44 7.30
N LEU A 116 -10.18 9.17 8.56
CA LEU A 116 -10.95 8.00 8.96
C LEU A 116 -12.17 8.40 9.81
N ASP A 117 -13.27 7.68 9.67
CA ASP A 117 -14.25 7.58 10.75
C ASP A 117 -13.70 6.73 11.91
N ILE A 118 -14.36 6.81 13.06
CA ILE A 118 -14.04 6.02 14.24
C ILE A 118 -14.93 4.79 14.34
N ASP A 119 -16.24 5.01 14.39
CA ASP A 119 -17.20 3.96 14.70
C ASP A 119 -17.38 3.04 13.50
N ASP A 120 -17.30 1.73 13.74
CA ASP A 120 -17.32 0.66 12.76
C ASP A 120 -16.25 0.71 11.65
N VAL A 121 -15.28 1.63 11.77
CA VAL A 121 -14.00 1.64 11.04
C VAL A 121 -12.85 1.20 11.94
N LEU A 122 -12.72 1.80 13.13
CA LEU A 122 -11.69 1.48 14.13
C LEU A 122 -12.27 0.89 15.41
N ALA A 123 -13.40 1.42 15.89
CA ALA A 123 -14.09 0.99 17.09
C ALA A 123 -15.32 0.15 16.74
N ASP A 124 -15.55 -0.99 17.38
CA ASP A 124 -16.69 -1.87 17.07
C ASP A 124 -17.98 -1.41 17.77
N LEU A 125 -18.50 -0.25 17.35
CA LEU A 125 -19.70 0.36 17.91
C LEU A 125 -20.92 -0.56 17.75
N CYS A 126 -21.20 -0.98 16.52
CA CYS A 126 -22.36 -1.80 16.21
C CYS A 126 -22.31 -3.13 16.97
N GLY A 127 -21.19 -3.87 16.91
CA GLY A 127 -21.06 -5.15 17.60
C GLY A 127 -21.21 -5.03 19.12
N ALA A 128 -20.56 -4.03 19.73
CA ALA A 128 -20.68 -3.77 21.17
C ALA A 128 -22.12 -3.40 21.56
N TYR A 129 -22.81 -2.57 20.76
CA TYR A 129 -24.18 -2.16 21.04
C TYR A 129 -25.16 -3.33 20.94
N MET A 130 -25.05 -4.15 19.88
CA MET A 130 -25.90 -5.35 19.72
C MET A 130 -25.75 -6.28 20.91
N LYS A 131 -24.51 -6.51 21.35
CA LYS A 131 -24.21 -7.32 22.53
C LYS A 131 -24.82 -6.72 23.80
N LYS A 132 -24.66 -5.41 24.04
CA LYS A 132 -25.24 -4.69 25.19
C LYS A 132 -26.76 -4.84 25.25
N ARG A 133 -27.44 -4.83 24.10
CA ARG A 133 -28.91 -4.86 24.00
C ARG A 133 -29.51 -6.24 23.74
N GLY A 134 -28.68 -7.29 23.55
CA GLY A 134 -29.16 -8.63 23.19
C GLY A 134 -29.85 -8.67 21.82
N LEU A 135 -29.39 -7.83 20.89
CA LEU A 135 -29.94 -7.70 19.53
C LEU A 135 -29.15 -8.57 18.53
N GLN A 136 -29.80 -8.88 17.41
CA GLN A 136 -29.15 -9.56 16.29
C GLN A 136 -28.26 -8.60 15.49
N GLU A 137 -27.26 -9.16 14.80
CA GLU A 137 -26.43 -8.39 13.86
C GLU A 137 -27.31 -7.66 12.83
N PRO A 138 -27.16 -6.33 12.65
CA PRO A 138 -28.05 -5.59 11.80
C PRO A 138 -27.70 -5.72 10.32
N LYS A 139 -28.74 -5.71 9.49
CA LYS A 139 -28.65 -5.67 8.03
C LYS A 139 -28.95 -4.29 7.44
N PHE A 140 -29.31 -3.33 8.28
CA PHE A 140 -29.73 -1.97 7.90
C PHE A 140 -29.16 -0.95 8.89
N TRP A 141 -28.99 0.29 8.42
CA TRP A 141 -28.44 1.39 9.22
C TRP A 141 -29.30 1.78 10.44
N TYR A 142 -30.62 1.77 10.30
CA TYR A 142 -31.55 2.07 11.39
C TYR A 142 -31.80 0.81 12.23
N TRP A 143 -30.81 0.41 13.03
CA TRP A 143 -30.79 -0.89 13.70
C TRP A 143 -31.35 -0.93 15.13
N SER A 144 -31.68 0.21 15.74
CA SER A 144 -32.24 0.25 17.10
C SER A 144 -33.15 1.47 17.32
N TYR A 145 -34.35 1.23 17.84
CA TYR A 145 -35.23 2.28 18.37
C TYR A 145 -34.76 2.81 19.74
N GLY A 146 -33.90 2.07 20.45
CA GLY A 146 -33.38 2.48 21.76
C GLY A 146 -32.15 3.37 21.68
N LEU A 147 -31.50 3.47 20.51
CA LEU A 147 -30.22 4.18 20.36
C LEU A 147 -30.35 5.66 20.74
N ASP A 148 -31.44 6.31 20.31
CA ASP A 148 -31.67 7.73 20.59
C ASP A 148 -31.77 7.98 22.10
N LYS A 149 -32.48 7.11 22.82
CA LYS A 149 -32.61 7.19 24.28
C LYS A 149 -31.29 6.92 25.01
N ASP A 150 -30.46 6.04 24.47
CA ASP A 150 -29.16 5.72 25.06
C ASP A 150 -28.18 6.87 24.92
N ILE A 151 -28.29 7.64 23.83
CA ILE A 151 -27.50 8.85 23.59
C ILE A 151 -27.93 9.99 24.54
N GLU A 152 -29.19 10.05 24.96
CA GLU A 152 -29.70 11.07 25.88
C GLU A 152 -29.06 10.96 27.28
N ASP A 153 -28.73 9.74 27.74
CA ASP A 153 -27.96 9.51 28.96
C ASP A 153 -26.45 9.70 28.68
N GLN A 154 -26.01 10.95 28.71
CA GLN A 154 -24.66 11.34 28.30
C GLN A 154 -23.56 10.61 29.08
N ASP A 155 -23.66 10.49 30.41
CA ASP A 155 -22.63 9.85 31.22
C ASP A 155 -22.49 8.36 30.86
N ALA A 156 -23.61 7.64 30.75
CA ALA A 156 -23.60 6.23 30.37
C ALA A 156 -23.17 6.02 28.91
N TRP A 157 -23.46 6.97 28.03
CA TRP A 157 -23.07 6.93 26.63
C TRP A 157 -21.58 7.20 26.44
N GLU A 158 -21.03 8.19 27.15
CA GLU A 158 -19.59 8.47 27.18
C GLU A 158 -18.80 7.27 27.69
N GLU A 159 -19.22 6.68 28.82
CA GLU A 159 -18.58 5.48 29.37
C GLU A 159 -18.62 4.30 28.39
N PHE A 160 -19.74 4.13 27.69
CA PHE A 160 -19.88 3.09 26.67
C PHE A 160 -18.92 3.31 25.50
N LEU A 161 -18.85 4.54 24.96
CA LEU A 161 -17.97 4.88 23.84
C LEU A 161 -16.48 4.75 24.21
N LEU A 162 -16.10 5.15 25.43
CA LEU A 162 -14.72 5.04 25.94
C LEU A 162 -14.25 3.59 26.13
N ASN A 163 -15.18 2.65 26.21
CA ASN A 163 -14.90 1.22 26.41
C ASN A 163 -15.28 0.35 25.21
N LEU A 164 -15.51 0.95 24.03
CA LEU A 164 -15.72 0.19 22.82
C LEU A 164 -14.51 -0.72 22.53
N PRO A 165 -14.73 -1.98 22.13
CA PRO A 165 -13.65 -2.84 21.67
C PRO A 165 -13.10 -2.33 20.34
N ARG A 166 -11.82 -2.61 20.09
CA ARG A 166 -11.19 -2.36 18.79
C ARG A 166 -11.81 -3.28 17.73
N LYS A 167 -12.08 -2.73 16.56
CA LYS A 167 -12.53 -3.48 15.37
C LYS A 167 -11.35 -3.97 14.53
N ILE A 168 -10.26 -3.21 14.54
CA ILE A 168 -8.97 -3.55 13.93
C ILE A 168 -7.85 -3.31 14.95
N GLU A 169 -6.71 -3.94 14.78
CA GLU A 169 -5.54 -3.68 15.61
C GLU A 169 -4.78 -2.45 15.07
N PRO A 170 -4.08 -1.66 15.93
CA PRO A 170 -3.25 -0.55 15.47
C PRO A 170 -2.22 -0.95 14.41
N GLU A 171 -1.69 -2.17 14.48
CA GLU A 171 -0.75 -2.73 13.52
C GLU A 171 -1.35 -2.98 12.13
N ASP A 172 -2.68 -2.98 12.02
CA ASP A 172 -3.39 -3.12 10.74
C ASP A 172 -3.45 -1.79 9.95
N LEU A 173 -3.02 -0.66 10.53
CA LEU A 173 -2.92 0.63 9.85
C LEU A 173 -1.63 0.70 9.00
N PRO A 174 -1.71 0.71 7.66
CA PRO A 174 -0.52 0.81 6.82
C PRO A 174 -0.04 2.26 6.60
N PHE A 175 -0.66 3.23 7.29
CA PHE A 175 -0.40 4.67 7.18
C PHE A 175 -0.80 5.40 8.47
N GLU A 176 -0.29 6.63 8.63
CA GLU A 176 -0.78 7.56 9.64
C GLU A 176 -1.93 8.41 9.05
N PRO A 177 -3.15 8.39 9.63
CA PRO A 177 -4.25 9.22 9.17
C PRO A 177 -3.97 10.70 9.46
N VAL A 178 -4.50 11.62 8.65
CA VAL A 178 -4.34 13.06 8.89
C VAL A 178 -5.32 13.60 9.93
N CYS A 179 -6.47 12.94 10.10
CA CYS A 179 -7.48 13.25 11.11
C CYS A 179 -8.49 12.11 11.27
N TYR A 180 -9.21 12.14 12.38
CA TYR A 180 -10.43 11.38 12.57
C TYR A 180 -11.65 12.31 12.50
N ILE A 181 -12.73 11.88 11.85
CA ILE A 181 -13.98 12.65 11.79
C ILE A 181 -15.15 11.77 12.18
N THR A 182 -15.76 12.06 13.33
CA THR A 182 -16.82 11.24 13.93
C THR A 182 -18.13 12.01 14.08
N SER A 183 -19.25 11.30 13.95
CA SER A 183 -20.60 11.83 14.21
C SER A 183 -21.08 11.55 15.64
N ARG A 184 -20.19 11.14 16.55
CA ARG A 184 -20.47 11.01 17.98
C ARG A 184 -21.05 12.31 18.55
N THR A 185 -21.90 12.17 19.57
CA THR A 185 -22.58 13.28 20.26
C THR A 185 -22.10 13.36 21.71
N VAL A 186 -20.79 13.38 21.88
CA VAL A 186 -20.08 13.52 23.15
C VAL A 186 -18.91 14.50 22.95
N PRO A 187 -18.30 15.04 24.01
CA PRO A 187 -17.09 15.85 23.87
C PRO A 187 -16.00 15.12 23.08
N THR A 188 -15.27 15.87 22.23
CA THR A 188 -14.17 15.31 21.41
C THR A 188 -13.14 14.55 22.25
N SER A 189 -12.90 14.99 23.48
CA SER A 189 -11.97 14.38 24.43
C SER A 189 -12.27 12.92 24.75
N VAL A 190 -13.53 12.48 24.68
CA VAL A 190 -13.90 11.07 24.89
C VAL A 190 -13.33 10.19 23.79
N THR A 191 -13.36 10.68 22.56
CA THR A 191 -12.80 9.97 21.40
C THR A 191 -11.28 10.02 21.39
N GLU A 192 -10.68 11.16 21.74
CA GLU A 192 -9.23 11.29 21.92
C GLU A 192 -8.70 10.31 22.98
N GLN A 193 -9.37 10.21 24.14
CA GLN A 193 -9.02 9.25 25.18
C GLN A 193 -9.15 7.80 24.71
N TRP A 194 -10.18 7.47 23.93
CA TRP A 194 -10.33 6.13 23.36
C TRP A 194 -9.18 5.82 22.38
N ILE A 195 -8.80 6.75 21.52
CA ILE A 195 -7.67 6.60 20.57
C ILE A 195 -6.38 6.32 21.33
N GLU A 196 -6.06 7.18 22.32
CA GLU A 196 -4.83 7.08 23.11
C GLU A 196 -4.77 5.75 23.88
N LYS A 197 -5.86 5.38 24.57
CA LYS A 197 -5.97 4.12 25.32
C LYS A 197 -5.76 2.87 24.46
N ASN A 198 -6.15 2.94 23.18
CA ASN A 198 -6.13 1.79 22.26
C ASN A 198 -4.89 1.77 21.34
N GLY A 199 -3.96 2.71 21.51
CA GLY A 199 -2.69 2.73 20.77
C GLY A 199 -2.79 3.19 19.32
N PHE A 200 -3.86 3.89 18.95
CA PHE A 200 -4.00 4.49 17.63
C PHE A 200 -3.25 5.83 17.54
N PRO A 201 -2.85 6.29 16.34
CA PRO A 201 -2.18 7.57 16.16
C PRO A 201 -2.96 8.76 16.74
N CYS A 202 -2.35 9.55 17.64
CA CYS A 202 -2.99 10.72 18.24
C CYS A 202 -2.97 11.94 17.29
N VAL A 203 -3.77 11.87 16.24
CA VAL A 203 -3.97 12.96 15.25
C VAL A 203 -5.27 13.72 15.52
N PRO A 204 -5.52 14.89 14.90
CA PRO A 204 -6.71 15.70 15.19
C PRO A 204 -8.02 14.91 15.09
N VAL A 205 -8.88 15.06 16.09
CA VAL A 205 -10.24 14.49 16.12
C VAL A 205 -11.26 15.60 15.90
N ILE A 206 -12.17 15.41 14.95
CA ILE A 206 -13.25 16.35 14.65
C ILE A 206 -14.59 15.66 14.92
N THR A 207 -15.29 16.14 15.94
CA THR A 207 -16.65 15.70 16.25
C THR A 207 -17.64 16.63 15.57
N VAL A 208 -18.32 16.14 14.52
CA VAL A 208 -19.31 16.94 13.79
C VAL A 208 -20.72 16.84 14.39
N GLY A 209 -20.97 15.79 15.19
CA GLY A 209 -22.28 15.50 15.75
C GLY A 209 -23.19 14.70 14.81
N ARG A 210 -24.25 14.13 15.38
CA ARG A 210 -25.17 13.24 14.67
C ARG A 210 -26.00 13.99 13.64
N GLY A 211 -26.10 13.43 12.44
CA GLY A 211 -26.86 14.01 11.33
C GLY A 211 -26.16 15.18 10.63
N GLN A 212 -24.97 15.57 11.08
CA GLN A 212 -24.17 16.61 10.43
C GLN A 212 -23.24 16.00 9.37
N SER A 213 -22.97 16.78 8.33
CA SER A 213 -22.03 16.42 7.27
C SER A 213 -20.60 16.41 7.78
N LYS A 214 -19.80 15.43 7.31
CA LYS A 214 -18.35 15.37 7.55
C LYS A 214 -17.53 16.08 6.46
N VAL A 215 -18.17 16.54 5.37
CA VAL A 215 -17.48 17.06 4.17
C VAL A 215 -16.64 18.30 4.50
N ASP A 216 -17.20 19.29 5.19
CA ASP A 216 -16.47 20.54 5.48
C ASP A 216 -15.31 20.31 6.44
N ALA A 217 -15.49 19.42 7.42
CA ALA A 217 -14.41 18.99 8.30
C ALA A 217 -13.27 18.33 7.51
N ALA A 218 -13.58 17.43 6.58
CA ALA A 218 -12.60 16.76 5.73
C ALA A 218 -11.87 17.74 4.80
N LYS A 219 -12.60 18.66 4.15
CA LYS A 219 -12.01 19.71 3.29
C LYS A 219 -11.05 20.61 4.09
N LYS A 220 -11.45 21.01 5.30
CA LYS A 220 -10.63 21.86 6.17
C LYS A 220 -9.32 21.17 6.60
N GLN A 221 -9.34 19.86 6.79
CA GLN A 221 -8.14 19.07 7.10
C GLN A 221 -7.33 18.69 5.85
N GLY A 222 -7.82 19.02 4.65
CA GLY A 222 -7.16 18.67 3.39
C GLY A 222 -7.16 17.16 3.14
N VAL A 223 -8.23 16.47 3.52
CA VAL A 223 -8.41 15.03 3.27
C VAL A 223 -8.61 14.78 1.77
N ASP A 224 -7.76 13.95 1.19
CA ASP A 224 -7.88 13.48 -0.20
C ASP A 224 -8.77 12.23 -0.27
N VAL A 225 -8.60 11.32 0.70
CA VAL A 225 -9.30 10.03 0.78
C VAL A 225 -9.93 9.87 2.16
N PHE A 226 -11.19 9.48 2.21
CA PHE A 226 -11.89 9.20 3.47
C PHE A 226 -12.36 7.74 3.55
N VAL A 227 -12.44 7.18 4.75
CA VAL A 227 -13.00 5.84 4.98
C VAL A 227 -14.09 5.95 6.03
N ASP A 228 -15.26 5.42 5.71
CA ASP A 228 -16.45 5.46 6.57
C ASP A 228 -17.28 4.19 6.34
N ASP A 229 -17.98 3.70 7.36
CA ASP A 229 -18.87 2.54 7.24
C ASP A 229 -20.31 2.95 6.84
N LYS A 230 -20.69 4.21 7.04
CA LYS A 230 -22.01 4.72 6.72
C LYS A 230 -22.11 5.03 5.23
N TYR A 231 -23.04 4.34 4.57
CA TYR A 231 -23.31 4.50 3.15
C TYR A 231 -23.65 5.95 2.75
N ASP A 232 -24.40 6.68 3.58
CA ASP A 232 -24.74 8.08 3.29
C ASP A 232 -23.51 8.99 3.32
N THR A 233 -22.59 8.81 4.28
CA THR A 233 -21.33 9.57 4.31
C THR A 233 -20.49 9.26 3.08
N PHE A 234 -20.41 7.97 2.72
CA PHE A 234 -19.72 7.51 1.51
C PHE A 234 -20.26 8.22 0.25
N MET A 235 -21.58 8.28 0.09
CA MET A 235 -22.22 8.96 -1.03
C MET A 235 -21.95 10.46 -1.03
N GLU A 236 -22.13 11.12 0.14
CA GLU A 236 -21.99 12.56 0.28
C GLU A 236 -20.57 13.04 0.04
N MET A 237 -19.57 12.35 0.59
CA MET A 237 -18.15 12.66 0.38
C MET A 237 -17.78 12.59 -1.11
N ASN A 238 -18.14 11.50 -1.79
CA ASN A 238 -17.86 11.31 -3.20
C ASN A 238 -18.56 12.36 -4.08
N ALA A 239 -19.81 12.73 -3.74
CA ALA A 239 -20.54 13.79 -4.42
C ALA A 239 -19.89 15.18 -4.25
N ASN A 240 -19.08 15.36 -3.20
CA ASN A 240 -18.39 16.61 -2.86
C ASN A 240 -16.90 16.62 -3.19
N GLY A 241 -16.43 15.67 -4.00
CA GLY A 241 -15.06 15.62 -4.49
C GLY A 241 -14.04 15.03 -3.51
N ILE A 242 -14.49 14.42 -2.41
CA ILE A 242 -13.61 13.66 -1.50
C ILE A 242 -13.74 12.18 -1.84
N CYS A 243 -12.62 11.54 -2.17
CA CYS A 243 -12.60 10.14 -2.55
C CYS A 243 -12.91 9.25 -1.33
N CYS A 244 -14.14 8.78 -1.16
CA CYS A 244 -14.51 7.95 -0.02
C CYS A 244 -14.56 6.46 -0.37
N TYR A 245 -14.04 5.62 0.52
CA TYR A 245 -14.18 4.16 0.51
C TYR A 245 -15.15 3.72 1.61
N LEU A 246 -16.02 2.76 1.28
CA LEU A 246 -16.98 2.19 2.22
C LEU A 246 -16.32 1.01 2.96
N MET A 247 -16.09 1.15 4.27
CA MET A 247 -15.65 0.06 5.12
C MET A 247 -16.76 -0.99 5.22
N ASP A 248 -16.44 -2.27 5.02
CA ASP A 248 -17.44 -3.34 5.09
C ASP A 248 -18.01 -3.47 6.52
N ALA A 249 -19.33 -3.32 6.63
CA ALA A 249 -20.07 -3.55 7.87
C ALA A 249 -21.38 -4.27 7.56
N SER A 250 -21.89 -5.04 8.51
CA SER A 250 -23.07 -5.89 8.31
C SER A 250 -24.28 -5.10 7.78
N HIS A 251 -24.46 -3.86 8.26
CA HIS A 251 -25.56 -2.97 7.89
C HIS A 251 -25.44 -2.29 6.52
N ASN A 252 -24.28 -2.38 5.85
CA ASN A 252 -24.04 -1.71 4.57
C ASN A 252 -23.78 -2.68 3.39
N ARG A 253 -23.70 -3.99 3.63
CA ARG A 253 -23.39 -5.02 2.59
C ARG A 253 -24.40 -5.08 1.44
N ARG A 254 -25.62 -4.57 1.64
CA ARG A 254 -26.67 -4.53 0.61
C ARG A 254 -26.37 -3.55 -0.53
N TYR A 255 -25.45 -2.61 -0.34
CA TYR A 255 -25.10 -1.62 -1.34
C TYR A 255 -23.94 -2.12 -2.21
N ASP A 256 -24.16 -2.19 -3.52
CA ASP A 256 -23.07 -2.46 -4.46
C ASP A 256 -22.31 -1.16 -4.76
N VAL A 257 -21.08 -1.07 -4.25
CA VAL A 257 -20.17 0.06 -4.46
C VAL A 257 -18.90 -0.35 -5.22
N GLY A 258 -18.90 -1.55 -5.82
CA GLY A 258 -17.79 -2.09 -6.59
C GLY A 258 -16.44 -2.02 -5.86
N ALA A 259 -15.42 -1.51 -6.56
CA ALA A 259 -14.05 -1.40 -6.05
C ALA A 259 -13.86 -0.38 -4.91
N ARG A 260 -14.92 0.36 -4.52
CA ARG A 260 -14.89 1.28 -3.38
C ARG A 260 -15.20 0.61 -2.04
N ARG A 261 -15.55 -0.68 -2.04
CA ARG A 261 -15.67 -1.47 -0.80
C ARG A 261 -14.31 -1.99 -0.36
N ILE A 262 -14.00 -1.84 0.92
CA ILE A 262 -12.81 -2.43 1.55
C ILE A 262 -13.20 -3.19 2.81
N ARG A 263 -12.53 -4.32 3.10
CA ARG A 263 -12.70 -5.08 4.35
C ARG A 263 -11.62 -4.80 5.39
N GLY A 264 -10.56 -4.13 4.97
CA GLY A 264 -9.45 -3.71 5.81
C GLY A 264 -8.73 -2.53 5.16
N LEU A 265 -8.02 -1.74 5.97
CA LEU A 265 -7.32 -0.53 5.49
C LEU A 265 -6.15 -0.87 4.55
N ASN A 266 -5.61 -2.09 4.64
CA ASN A 266 -4.63 -2.66 3.70
C ASN A 266 -5.20 -2.93 2.29
N GLU A 267 -6.52 -2.96 2.11
CA GLU A 267 -7.16 -3.09 0.80
C GLU A 267 -7.25 -1.75 0.04
N LEU A 268 -6.78 -0.64 0.59
CA LEU A 268 -6.65 0.61 -0.17
C LEU A 268 -5.60 0.47 -1.29
N PRO A 269 -5.81 1.07 -2.48
CA PRO A 269 -4.95 0.84 -3.66
C PRO A 269 -3.45 1.08 -3.46
N TRP A 270 -3.11 1.99 -2.55
CA TRP A 270 -1.72 2.36 -2.23
C TRP A 270 -1.01 1.32 -1.36
N PHE A 271 -1.75 0.50 -0.60
CA PHE A 271 -1.20 -0.43 0.39
C PHE A 271 -1.45 -1.90 0.04
N ARG A 272 -2.17 -2.19 -1.04
CA ARG A 272 -2.27 -3.55 -1.60
C ARG A 272 -0.88 -4.03 -2.00
N LYS A 273 -0.42 -5.10 -1.34
CA LYS A 273 0.75 -5.88 -1.73
C LYS A 273 0.49 -6.65 -3.00
#